data_AF-A0A6V7XCE8-F1
#
_entry.id   AF-A0A6V7XCE8-F1
#
_cell.length_a   1.000
_cell.length_b   1.000
_cell.length_c   1.000
_cell.angle_alpha   90.00
_cell.angle_beta   90.00
_cell.angle_gamma   90.00
#
_symmetry.space_group_name_H-M   'P 1'
#
loop_
_entity.id
_entity.type
_entity.pdbx_description
1 polymer ?
#
loop_
_entity_poly.entity_id
_entity_poly.type
_entity_poly.pdbx_seq_one_letter_code
_entity_poly.pdbx_strand_id
1 'polypeptide(L)'
;MSLKRVCFLPFPNKWTTINSLCCDNDCVNTKAPGGLCVNGNGFINLYSDSVKYYECEEDRGTNVTCSIEAQYRLTNPEKDYFFYSLFYYEITCQFVLDRVNYENELTVGFFSNRNIFAIEAHDFRIFYKIRGVEFFEDLDEVEFIWKSGDVLGCGLVFPPTDMPEKQPYVFFTQNGKLIGKSIKGLSDNYCTPYLSLKCCSVKTNFGEDLDNNPFKYDVSKHHVSQEFYENSEE
;
A
#
# COMPACT_ATOMS: atom_id res chain seq x y z
N MET A 1 -13.24 8.70 -29.82
CA MET A 1 -12.36 8.27 -28.71
C MET A 1 -12.92 8.88 -27.43
N SER A 2 -13.78 8.18 -26.69
CA SER A 2 -14.32 8.71 -25.43
C SER A 2 -13.25 8.55 -24.36
N LEU A 3 -12.54 9.62 -24.04
CA LEU A 3 -11.73 9.68 -22.81
C LEU A 3 -12.69 9.44 -21.63
N LYS A 4 -12.65 8.25 -21.05
CA LYS A 4 -13.40 7.98 -19.82
C LYS A 4 -12.67 8.68 -18.68
N ARG A 5 -13.34 9.69 -18.12
CA ARG A 5 -12.78 10.53 -17.06
C ARG A 5 -12.65 9.70 -15.79
N VAL A 6 -11.55 9.94 -15.07
CA VAL A 6 -11.28 9.39 -13.76
C VAL A 6 -11.56 10.50 -12.75
N CYS A 7 -12.33 10.19 -11.71
CA CYS A 7 -12.62 11.06 -10.59
C CYS A 7 -11.80 10.58 -9.40
N PHE A 8 -10.85 11.39 -8.94
CA PHE A 8 -10.17 11.12 -7.68
C PHE A 8 -11.13 11.35 -6.51
N LEU A 9 -11.23 10.36 -5.62
CA LEU A 9 -12.03 10.44 -4.41
C LEU A 9 -11.10 10.53 -3.20
N PRO A 10 -11.01 11.69 -2.53
CA PRO A 10 -10.27 11.83 -1.28
C PRO A 10 -10.75 10.80 -0.26
N PHE A 11 -9.81 10.12 0.39
CA PHE A 11 -10.12 9.10 1.39
C PHE A 11 -9.27 9.28 2.64
N PRO A 12 -9.60 10.27 3.50
CA PRO A 12 -8.95 10.44 4.78
C PRO A 12 -8.93 9.15 5.59
N ASN A 13 -7.76 8.75 6.07
CA ASN A 13 -7.55 7.47 6.72
C ASN A 13 -6.31 7.51 7.60
N LYS A 14 -6.14 6.51 8.45
CA LYS A 14 -4.97 6.37 9.33
C LYS A 14 -4.70 4.91 9.65
N TRP A 15 -3.48 4.59 10.04
CA TRP A 15 -3.12 3.25 10.50
C TRP A 15 -3.68 3.01 11.91
N THR A 16 -4.41 1.92 12.12
CA THR A 16 -5.00 1.62 13.44
C THR A 16 -4.89 0.18 13.88
N THR A 17 -4.90 -0.76 12.93
CA THR A 17 -4.98 -2.17 13.24
C THR A 17 -3.62 -2.80 12.97
N ILE A 18 -3.04 -3.45 13.97
CA ILE A 18 -1.80 -4.21 13.82
C ILE A 18 -2.19 -5.69 13.81
N ASN A 19 -1.88 -6.38 12.72
CA ASN A 19 -2.30 -7.75 12.47
C ASN A 19 -1.15 -8.77 12.64
N SER A 20 0.01 -8.33 13.17
CA SER A 20 1.15 -9.20 13.34
C SER A 20 1.09 -10.05 14.61
N LEU A 21 1.45 -11.32 14.45
CA LEU A 21 1.95 -12.26 15.48
C LEU A 21 3.29 -11.82 16.09
N CYS A 22 3.57 -10.51 16.16
CA CYS A 22 4.75 -9.98 16.84
C CYS A 22 4.52 -10.12 18.34
N CYS A 23 4.89 -11.27 18.91
CA CYS A 23 4.96 -11.58 20.34
C CYS A 23 3.75 -11.07 21.15
N ASP A 24 2.79 -11.94 21.50
CA ASP A 24 1.71 -11.71 22.49
C ASP A 24 1.47 -10.23 22.87
N ASN A 25 0.77 -9.42 22.06
CA ASN A 25 0.41 -8.01 22.34
C ASN A 25 1.54 -7.01 22.75
N ASP A 26 2.80 -7.44 22.88
CA ASP A 26 3.81 -6.78 23.70
C ASP A 26 4.94 -6.14 22.88
N CYS A 27 5.01 -6.40 21.57
CA CYS A 27 5.88 -5.69 20.62
C CYS A 27 5.16 -4.51 19.93
N VAL A 28 4.12 -3.98 20.57
CA VAL A 28 3.35 -2.82 20.08
C VAL A 28 3.19 -1.85 21.24
N ASN A 29 3.73 -0.64 21.12
CA ASN A 29 3.54 0.39 22.14
C ASN A 29 2.67 1.53 21.63
N THR A 30 1.35 1.40 21.82
CA THR A 30 0.39 2.46 21.44
C THR A 30 0.35 3.65 22.42
N LYS A 31 1.04 3.56 23.57
CA LYS A 31 0.90 4.54 24.67
C LYS A 31 2.18 5.33 24.99
N ALA A 32 3.36 4.84 24.62
CA ALA A 32 4.62 5.50 24.92
C ALA A 32 5.66 5.24 23.82
N PRO A 33 6.30 6.28 23.26
CA PRO A 33 7.28 6.11 22.20
C PRO A 33 8.62 5.48 22.63
N GLY A 34 8.80 5.12 23.91
CA GLY A 34 10.07 4.69 24.49
C GLY A 34 9.98 3.47 25.41
N GLY A 35 9.26 2.42 25.00
CA GLY A 35 9.25 1.13 25.71
C GLY A 35 9.94 0.04 24.90
N LEU A 36 10.58 -0.90 25.58
CA LEU A 36 11.15 -2.10 24.96
C LEU A 36 10.03 -3.14 24.76
N CYS A 37 10.04 -3.87 23.64
CA CYS A 37 9.25 -5.10 23.58
C CYS A 37 9.73 -6.06 24.68
N VAL A 38 8.85 -6.93 25.19
CA VAL A 38 9.06 -7.81 26.36
C VAL A 38 10.36 -8.64 26.32
N ASN A 39 10.99 -8.82 25.16
CA ASN A 39 12.28 -9.51 25.01
C ASN A 39 13.36 -8.70 24.26
N GLY A 40 13.25 -7.38 24.20
CA GLY A 40 14.19 -6.54 23.43
C GLY A 40 14.05 -6.69 21.91
N ASN A 41 12.94 -7.26 21.40
CA ASN A 41 12.65 -7.34 19.97
C ASN A 41 12.37 -5.96 19.37
N GLY A 42 12.52 -5.87 18.04
CA GLY A 42 12.09 -4.70 17.29
C GLY A 42 10.58 -4.52 17.37
N PHE A 43 10.11 -3.28 17.35
CA PHE A 43 8.70 -2.93 17.51
C PHE A 43 8.32 -1.71 16.69
N ILE A 44 7.02 -1.44 16.59
CA ILE A 44 6.48 -0.28 15.90
C ILE A 44 5.67 0.62 16.84
N ASN A 45 5.68 1.92 16.53
CA ASN A 45 4.71 2.87 17.05
C ASN A 45 3.90 3.46 15.89
N LEU A 46 2.58 3.53 16.09
CA LEU A 46 1.66 4.17 15.17
C LEU A 46 1.45 5.63 15.57
N TYR A 47 1.56 6.51 14.59
CA TYR A 47 1.13 7.90 14.66
C TYR A 47 0.02 8.11 13.63
N SER A 48 -0.61 9.30 13.63
CA SER A 48 -1.69 9.61 12.68
C SER A 48 -1.28 9.44 11.22
N ASP A 49 -0.07 9.88 10.88
CA ASP A 49 0.44 9.99 9.52
C ASP A 49 1.73 9.17 9.30
N SER A 50 2.15 8.37 10.27
CA SER A 50 3.41 7.65 10.19
C SER A 50 3.45 6.40 11.04
N VAL A 51 4.30 5.47 10.63
CA VAL A 51 4.69 4.29 11.39
C VAL A 51 6.18 4.41 11.63
N LYS A 52 6.59 4.40 12.90
CA LYS A 52 8.01 4.37 13.25
C LYS A 52 8.41 2.99 13.73
N TYR A 53 9.46 2.46 13.14
CA TYR A 53 10.10 1.23 13.57
C TYR A 53 11.23 1.53 14.54
N TYR A 54 11.33 0.72 15.58
CA TYR A 54 12.38 0.74 16.58
C TYR A 54 13.06 -0.63 16.55
N GLU A 55 14.36 -0.65 16.35
CA GLU A 55 15.14 -1.89 16.24
C GLU A 55 15.22 -2.64 17.56
N CYS A 56 15.53 -3.94 17.46
CA CYS A 56 15.81 -4.77 18.63
C CYS A 56 17.07 -4.32 19.39
N GLU A 57 17.11 -4.61 20.69
CA GLU A 57 18.35 -4.54 21.47
C GLU A 57 19.34 -5.59 20.98
N GLU A 58 20.58 -5.16 20.78
CA GLU A 58 21.70 -6.04 20.43
C GLU A 58 21.84 -7.18 21.45
N ASP A 59 22.06 -8.40 20.95
CA ASP A 59 22.21 -9.64 21.73
C ASP A 59 20.99 -10.09 22.56
N ARG A 60 19.83 -9.43 22.44
CA ARG A 60 18.65 -9.72 23.27
C ARG A 60 17.38 -10.02 22.48
N GLY A 61 17.21 -9.42 21.31
CA GLY A 61 16.02 -9.60 20.51
C GLY A 61 16.29 -9.80 19.03
N THR A 62 15.20 -9.90 18.27
CA THR A 62 15.21 -9.95 16.81
C THR A 62 14.30 -8.87 16.24
N ASN A 63 14.68 -8.35 15.07
CA ASN A 63 13.80 -7.52 14.27
C ASN A 63 12.72 -8.39 13.65
N VAL A 64 11.46 -8.03 13.91
CA VAL A 64 10.27 -8.72 13.42
C VAL A 64 9.53 -7.87 12.40
N THR A 65 8.88 -8.53 11.46
CA THR A 65 8.02 -7.89 10.46
C THR A 65 6.67 -7.59 11.07
N CYS A 66 6.24 -6.34 11.01
CA CYS A 66 4.98 -5.87 11.56
C CYS A 66 4.00 -5.55 10.43
N SER A 67 2.79 -6.08 10.56
CA SER A 67 1.69 -5.97 9.59
C SER A 67 0.63 -5.01 10.12
N ILE A 68 0.21 -4.05 9.30
CA ILE A 68 -0.61 -2.91 9.69
C ILE A 68 -1.69 -2.67 8.64
N GLU A 69 -2.91 -2.44 9.09
CA GLU A 69 -4.06 -2.10 8.26
C GLU A 69 -4.59 -0.71 8.62
N ALA A 70 -5.09 -0.02 7.60
CA ALA A 70 -5.74 1.26 7.78
C ALA A 70 -7.13 1.10 8.44
N GLN A 71 -7.59 2.16 9.10
CA GLN A 71 -8.83 2.19 9.85
C GLN A 71 -10.05 1.90 8.97
N TYR A 72 -10.10 2.54 7.81
CA TYR A 72 -11.22 2.46 6.91
C TYR A 72 -10.90 1.62 5.68
N ARG A 73 -11.90 0.82 5.28
CA ARG A 73 -11.88 0.04 4.05
C ARG A 73 -12.41 0.90 2.91
N LEU A 74 -11.75 0.82 1.77
CA LEU A 74 -12.22 1.36 0.50
C LEU A 74 -13.35 0.47 0.00
N THR A 75 -14.51 1.05 -0.25
CA THR A 75 -15.66 0.35 -0.84
C THR A 75 -16.01 0.96 -2.18
N ASN A 76 -16.53 0.13 -3.09
CA ASN A 76 -17.04 0.62 -4.36
C ASN A 76 -18.10 1.74 -4.12
N PRO A 77 -17.96 2.94 -4.70
CA PRO A 77 -18.92 4.01 -4.52
C PRO A 77 -20.30 3.63 -5.07
N GLU A 78 -21.34 3.73 -4.24
CA GLU A 78 -22.72 3.35 -4.62
C GLU A 78 -23.35 4.29 -5.68
N LYS A 79 -22.78 5.49 -5.90
CA LYS A 79 -23.43 6.59 -6.64
C LYS A 79 -22.59 7.22 -7.75
N ASP A 80 -21.50 6.59 -8.19
CA ASP A 80 -20.71 7.09 -9.32
C ASP A 80 -21.12 6.38 -10.62
N TYR A 81 -22.16 6.91 -11.27
CA TYR A 81 -22.76 6.29 -12.45
C TYR A 81 -21.99 6.53 -13.74
N PHE A 82 -21.01 7.45 -13.78
CA PHE A 82 -20.45 7.91 -15.06
C PHE A 82 -18.93 7.94 -15.11
N PHE A 83 -18.25 7.96 -13.96
CA PHE A 83 -16.80 8.10 -13.91
C PHE A 83 -16.16 6.90 -13.22
N TYR A 84 -14.92 6.65 -13.62
CA TYR A 84 -14.07 5.74 -12.85
C TYR A 84 -13.70 6.42 -11.55
N SER A 85 -13.90 5.74 -10.44
CA SER A 85 -13.54 6.27 -9.12
C SER A 85 -12.13 5.82 -8.76
N LEU A 86 -11.22 6.78 -8.54
CA LEU A 86 -9.83 6.54 -8.17
C LEU A 86 -9.62 6.84 -6.69
N PHE A 87 -9.15 5.83 -5.96
CA PHE A 87 -8.57 5.97 -4.63
C PHE A 87 -7.06 5.83 -4.73
N TYR A 88 -6.32 6.66 -4.03
CA TYR A 88 -4.85 6.64 -4.06
C TYR A 88 -4.28 7.05 -2.71
N TYR A 89 -3.23 6.36 -2.28
CA TYR A 89 -2.42 6.76 -1.15
C TYR A 89 -0.95 6.48 -1.46
N GLU A 90 -0.05 7.19 -0.78
CA GLU A 90 1.39 6.97 -0.91
C GLU A 90 2.08 6.95 0.45
N ILE A 91 3.21 6.25 0.50
CA ILE A 91 4.10 6.18 1.65
C ILE A 91 5.49 6.67 1.25
N THR A 92 6.14 7.42 2.13
CA THR A 92 7.56 7.75 2.04
C THR A 92 8.32 6.83 2.97
N CYS A 93 9.23 6.03 2.42
CA CYS A 93 10.04 5.09 3.18
C CYS A 93 11.23 5.78 3.85
N GLN A 94 11.57 5.37 5.07
CA GLN A 94 12.75 5.81 5.80
C GLN A 94 13.45 4.57 6.36
N PHE A 95 14.64 4.26 5.86
CA PHE A 95 15.45 3.16 6.39
C PHE A 95 15.98 3.56 7.76
N VAL A 96 16.10 2.59 8.67
CA VAL A 96 16.63 2.87 10.00
C VAL A 96 18.19 2.88 10.00
N LEU A 97 18.87 2.09 9.15
CA LEU A 97 20.36 1.96 8.93
C LEU A 97 21.21 1.74 10.21
N ASP A 98 22.33 1.01 10.26
CA ASP A 98 23.38 0.67 9.27
C ASP A 98 24.08 -0.66 9.67
N ARG A 99 23.33 -1.75 9.91
CA ARG A 99 23.92 -3.04 10.33
C ARG A 99 23.93 -4.05 9.20
N VAL A 100 25.11 -4.63 8.97
CA VAL A 100 25.47 -5.60 7.91
C VAL A 100 24.58 -6.85 7.84
N ASN A 101 23.74 -7.11 8.85
CA ASN A 101 23.03 -8.39 9.01
C ASN A 101 21.50 -8.30 8.95
N TYR A 102 20.90 -7.13 8.69
CA TYR A 102 19.44 -7.02 8.65
C TYR A 102 18.96 -6.35 7.36
N GLU A 103 18.14 -7.08 6.61
CA GLU A 103 17.46 -6.57 5.43
C GLU A 103 16.24 -5.74 5.86
N ASN A 104 16.08 -4.59 5.21
CA ASN A 104 14.85 -3.80 5.33
C ASN A 104 13.77 -4.57 4.56
N GLU A 105 12.60 -4.76 5.15
CA GLU A 105 11.46 -5.33 4.45
C GLU A 105 10.35 -4.29 4.41
N LEU A 106 9.74 -4.14 3.24
CA LEU A 106 8.58 -3.31 3.03
C LEU A 106 7.65 -3.98 2.03
N THR A 107 6.39 -4.12 2.42
CA THR A 107 5.29 -4.52 1.54
C THR A 107 4.18 -3.49 1.68
N VAL A 108 3.67 -2.93 0.59
CA VAL A 108 2.60 -1.92 0.63
C VAL A 108 1.57 -2.18 -0.46
N GLY A 109 0.29 -2.03 -0.13
CA GLY A 109 -0.77 -2.32 -1.09
C GLY A 109 -2.18 -2.35 -0.54
N PHE A 110 -2.99 -3.22 -1.12
CA PHE A 110 -4.37 -3.46 -0.73
C PHE A 110 -4.58 -4.92 -0.37
N PHE A 111 -5.38 -5.15 0.67
CA PHE A 111 -5.76 -6.46 1.14
C PHE A 111 -7.30 -6.56 1.23
N SER A 112 -7.86 -7.69 0.84
CA SER A 112 -9.23 -8.08 1.10
C SER A 112 -9.26 -9.54 1.56
N ASN A 113 -10.44 -10.07 1.91
CA ASN A 113 -10.57 -11.45 2.43
C ASN A 113 -9.85 -12.51 1.58
N ARG A 114 -9.91 -12.39 0.24
CA ARG A 114 -9.36 -13.39 -0.68
C ARG A 114 -8.32 -12.83 -1.64
N ASN A 115 -8.09 -11.52 -1.62
CA ASN A 115 -7.23 -10.86 -2.58
C ASN A 115 -6.16 -10.01 -1.90
N ILE A 116 -4.98 -9.99 -2.48
CA ILE A 116 -3.86 -9.15 -2.06
C ILE A 116 -3.30 -8.52 -3.34
N PHE A 117 -2.95 -7.24 -3.29
CA PHE A 117 -2.22 -6.55 -4.35
C PHE A 117 -1.19 -5.69 -3.66
N ALA A 118 0.09 -6.00 -3.79
CA ALA A 118 1.13 -5.28 -3.07
C ALA A 118 2.45 -5.19 -3.85
N ILE A 119 3.21 -4.14 -3.59
CA ILE A 119 4.63 -4.06 -3.94
C ILE A 119 5.39 -4.72 -2.78
N GLU A 120 6.26 -5.67 -3.07
CA GLU A 120 7.26 -6.22 -2.14
C GLU A 120 8.61 -5.60 -2.49
N ALA A 121 8.93 -4.48 -1.85
CA ALA A 121 10.05 -3.64 -2.26
C ALA A 121 11.42 -4.30 -2.04
N HIS A 122 11.51 -5.21 -1.07
CA HIS A 122 12.72 -5.97 -0.75
C HIS A 122 13.02 -7.08 -1.77
N ASP A 123 11.98 -7.61 -2.41
CA ASP A 123 12.07 -8.65 -3.45
C ASP A 123 11.96 -8.06 -4.87
N PHE A 124 11.94 -6.72 -5.00
CA PHE A 124 11.81 -6.00 -6.27
C PHE A 124 10.65 -6.52 -7.14
N ARG A 125 9.49 -6.83 -6.54
CA ARG A 125 8.36 -7.43 -7.28
C ARG A 125 7.01 -6.90 -6.85
N ILE A 126 6.03 -7.09 -7.72
CA ILE A 126 4.62 -6.94 -7.40
C ILE A 126 4.05 -8.32 -7.09
N PHE A 127 3.55 -8.48 -5.87
CA PHE A 127 2.83 -9.67 -5.42
C PHE A 127 1.32 -9.43 -5.51
N TYR A 128 0.60 -10.40 -6.05
CA TYR A 128 -0.85 -10.39 -5.96
C TYR A 128 -1.44 -11.77 -5.79
N LYS A 129 -2.53 -11.81 -5.04
CA LYS A 129 -3.32 -13.00 -4.76
C LYS A 129 -4.73 -12.74 -5.23
N ILE A 130 -5.28 -13.64 -6.05
CA ILE A 130 -6.65 -13.55 -6.54
C ILE A 130 -7.36 -14.86 -6.20
N ARG A 131 -8.42 -14.79 -5.40
CA ARG A 131 -9.20 -15.96 -4.96
C ARG A 131 -8.34 -17.07 -4.35
N GLY A 132 -7.28 -16.70 -3.66
CA GLY A 132 -6.35 -17.65 -3.03
C GLY A 132 -5.18 -18.12 -3.91
N VAL A 133 -5.16 -17.80 -5.20
CA VAL A 133 -4.06 -18.13 -6.12
C VAL A 133 -3.06 -16.98 -6.13
N GLU A 134 -1.77 -17.30 -6.00
CA GLU A 134 -0.68 -16.34 -5.87
C GLU A 134 0.07 -16.15 -7.20
N PHE A 135 0.46 -14.91 -7.46
CA PHE A 135 1.13 -14.46 -8.66
C PHE A 135 2.18 -13.41 -8.32
N PHE A 136 3.19 -13.31 -9.18
CA PHE A 136 4.30 -12.38 -9.03
C PHE A 136 4.65 -11.76 -10.38
N GLU A 137 5.01 -10.48 -10.36
CA GLU A 137 5.61 -9.75 -11.47
C GLU A 137 6.92 -9.14 -10.98
N ASP A 138 8.04 -9.68 -11.43
CA ASP A 138 9.36 -9.11 -11.14
C ASP A 138 9.48 -7.74 -11.81
N LEU A 139 9.93 -6.74 -11.06
CA LEU A 139 10.21 -5.42 -11.59
C LEU A 139 11.64 -5.41 -12.14
N ASP A 140 11.86 -4.64 -13.21
CA ASP A 140 13.21 -4.44 -13.73
C ASP A 140 14.04 -3.73 -12.65
N GLU A 141 15.09 -4.40 -12.15
CA GLU A 141 15.99 -3.87 -11.11
C GLU A 141 16.67 -2.55 -11.53
N VAL A 142 16.76 -2.28 -12.84
CA VAL A 142 17.27 -1.00 -13.36
C VAL A 142 16.24 0.13 -13.18
N GLU A 143 14.95 -0.19 -13.26
CA GLU A 143 13.86 0.78 -13.20
C GLU A 143 13.30 0.95 -11.78
N PHE A 144 13.32 -0.11 -10.97
CA PHE A 144 12.85 -0.12 -9.59
C PHE A 144 14.03 -0.32 -8.62
N ILE A 145 14.56 0.79 -8.12
CA ILE A 145 15.57 0.79 -7.06
C ILE A 145 14.90 1.31 -5.80
N TRP A 146 14.80 0.50 -4.75
CA TRP A 146 14.22 0.91 -3.48
C TRP A 146 15.28 1.48 -2.53
N LYS A 147 15.11 2.73 -2.11
CA LYS A 147 15.99 3.42 -1.16
C LYS A 147 15.24 4.28 -0.16
N SER A 148 15.93 4.64 0.93
CA SER A 148 15.43 5.60 1.91
C SER A 148 15.05 6.93 1.22
N GLY A 149 13.87 7.45 1.56
CA GLY A 149 13.28 8.65 0.97
C GLY A 149 12.43 8.39 -0.28
N ASP A 150 12.39 7.17 -0.81
CA ASP A 150 11.48 6.85 -1.92
C ASP A 150 10.02 6.92 -1.51
N VAL A 151 9.18 7.31 -2.47
CA VAL A 151 7.74 7.36 -2.32
C VAL A 151 7.11 6.22 -3.11
N LEU A 152 6.42 5.31 -2.43
CA LEU A 152 5.65 4.23 -3.05
C LEU A 152 4.16 4.54 -2.93
N GLY A 153 3.43 4.45 -4.03
CA GLY A 153 2.00 4.73 -4.04
C GLY A 153 1.17 3.61 -4.63
N CYS A 154 -0.04 3.47 -4.11
CA CYS A 154 -1.00 2.43 -4.46
C CYS A 154 -2.31 3.08 -4.89
N GLY A 155 -2.73 2.79 -6.12
CA GLY A 155 -3.99 3.25 -6.68
C GLY A 155 -4.97 2.12 -6.86
N LEU A 156 -6.24 2.34 -6.51
CA LEU A 156 -7.37 1.45 -6.74
C LEU A 156 -8.40 2.19 -7.56
N VAL A 157 -8.80 1.60 -8.68
CA VAL A 157 -9.76 2.19 -9.60
C VAL A 157 -10.99 1.30 -9.71
N PHE A 158 -12.16 1.84 -9.36
CA PHE A 158 -13.44 1.20 -9.57
C PHE A 158 -14.06 1.68 -10.90
N PRO A 159 -14.63 0.77 -11.70
CA PRO A 159 -15.39 1.15 -12.87
C PRO A 159 -16.71 1.85 -12.51
N PRO A 160 -17.29 2.63 -13.44
CA PRO A 160 -18.65 3.16 -13.29
C PRO A 160 -19.66 2.07 -12.96
N THR A 161 -20.66 2.40 -12.13
CA THR A 161 -21.68 1.41 -11.71
C THR A 161 -22.58 0.91 -12.85
N ASP A 162 -22.65 1.64 -13.97
CA ASP A 162 -23.41 1.25 -15.17
C ASP A 162 -22.63 0.29 -16.10
N MET A 163 -21.40 -0.08 -15.71
CA MET A 163 -20.53 -1.03 -16.42
C MET A 163 -20.17 -2.23 -15.52
N PRO A 164 -21.17 -3.02 -15.08
CA PRO A 164 -20.97 -4.12 -14.11
C PRO A 164 -20.09 -5.25 -14.63
N GLU A 165 -19.87 -5.35 -15.94
CA GLU A 165 -18.96 -6.29 -16.57
C GLU A 165 -17.48 -5.94 -16.36
N LYS A 166 -17.18 -4.68 -15.99
CA LYS A 166 -15.82 -4.23 -15.73
C LYS A 166 -15.43 -4.54 -14.30
N GLN A 167 -14.16 -4.88 -14.12
CA GLN A 167 -13.58 -5.18 -12.81
C GLN A 167 -12.74 -4.01 -12.32
N PRO A 168 -12.70 -3.77 -11.00
CA PRO A 168 -11.72 -2.87 -10.41
C PRO A 168 -10.30 -3.35 -10.70
N TYR A 169 -9.37 -2.39 -10.73
CA TYR A 169 -7.96 -2.69 -10.90
C TYR A 169 -7.08 -1.89 -9.95
N VAL A 170 -5.90 -2.45 -9.66
CA VAL A 170 -4.87 -1.83 -8.84
C VAL A 170 -3.69 -1.45 -9.71
N PHE A 171 -3.06 -0.32 -9.41
CA PHE A 171 -1.79 0.07 -10.00
C PHE A 171 -0.84 0.60 -8.93
N PHE A 172 0.44 0.62 -9.27
CA PHE A 172 1.50 1.01 -8.37
C PHE A 172 2.33 2.12 -8.97
N THR A 173 2.94 2.92 -8.08
CA THR A 173 3.82 4.00 -8.46
C THR A 173 5.05 4.03 -7.58
N GLN A 174 6.18 4.42 -8.15
CA GLN A 174 7.37 4.83 -7.42
C GLN A 174 7.73 6.25 -7.84
N ASN A 175 7.93 7.11 -6.84
CA ASN A 175 8.35 8.49 -7.04
C ASN A 175 7.47 9.27 -8.04
N GLY A 176 6.16 8.99 -8.04
CA GLY A 176 5.19 9.63 -8.93
C GLY A 176 5.14 9.07 -10.35
N LYS A 177 5.83 7.96 -10.65
CA LYS A 177 5.78 7.25 -11.93
C LYS A 177 5.13 5.90 -11.76
N LEU A 178 4.33 5.46 -12.73
CA LEU A 178 3.75 4.11 -12.75
C LEU A 178 4.88 3.07 -12.83
N ILE A 179 4.71 1.96 -12.11
CA ILE A 179 5.60 0.80 -12.15
C ILE A 179 4.78 -0.48 -12.35
N GLY A 180 5.35 -1.42 -13.11
CA GLY A 180 4.70 -2.67 -13.48
C GLY A 180 3.38 -2.48 -14.23
N LYS A 181 2.64 -3.58 -14.40
CA LYS A 181 1.30 -3.57 -15.01
C LYS A 181 0.21 -3.32 -13.98
N SER A 182 -0.91 -2.78 -14.45
CA SER A 182 -2.13 -2.68 -13.65
C SER A 182 -2.81 -4.05 -13.54
N ILE A 183 -3.30 -4.40 -12.35
CA ILE A 183 -3.76 -5.75 -12.02
C ILE A 183 -5.28 -5.75 -11.84
N LYS A 184 -5.96 -6.61 -12.61
CA LYS A 184 -7.41 -6.89 -12.49
C LYS A 184 -7.66 -8.02 -11.50
N GLY A 185 -8.93 -8.19 -11.12
CA GLY A 185 -9.38 -9.38 -10.41
C GLY A 185 -9.76 -9.15 -8.95
N LEU A 186 -9.98 -7.89 -8.56
CA LEU A 186 -10.63 -7.62 -7.29
C LEU A 186 -12.07 -8.17 -7.33
N SER A 187 -12.29 -9.28 -6.65
CA SER A 187 -13.62 -9.93 -6.59
C SER A 187 -14.51 -9.40 -5.47
N ASP A 188 -13.90 -8.70 -4.51
CA ASP A 188 -14.59 -8.19 -3.34
C ASP A 188 -14.99 -6.73 -3.57
N ASN A 189 -16.12 -6.32 -3.00
CA ASN A 189 -16.60 -4.93 -3.11
C ASN A 189 -15.79 -3.95 -2.25
N TYR A 190 -14.71 -4.42 -1.62
CA TYR A 190 -13.88 -3.60 -0.75
C TYR A 190 -12.40 -4.04 -0.75
N CYS A 191 -11.55 -3.12 -0.34
CA CYS A 191 -10.13 -3.30 -0.08
C CYS A 191 -9.71 -2.49 1.14
N THR A 192 -8.74 -2.97 1.89
CA THR A 192 -8.12 -2.26 3.01
C THR A 192 -6.70 -1.89 2.61
N PRO A 193 -6.29 -0.62 2.67
CA PRO A 193 -4.87 -0.26 2.60
C PRO A 193 -4.08 -1.03 3.66
N TYR A 194 -2.96 -1.60 3.25
CA TYR A 194 -2.14 -2.49 4.07
C TYR A 194 -0.66 -2.20 3.89
N LEU A 195 0.09 -2.42 4.97
CA LEU A 195 1.53 -2.24 5.04
C LEU A 195 2.14 -3.37 5.90
N SER A 196 3.23 -3.96 5.43
CA SER A 196 4.12 -4.81 6.21
C SER A 196 5.49 -4.16 6.24
N LEU A 197 6.14 -4.05 7.40
CA LEU A 197 7.49 -3.48 7.46
C LEU A 197 8.38 -4.12 8.52
N LYS A 198 9.69 -4.11 8.26
CA LYS A 198 10.77 -4.50 9.17
C LYS A 198 11.97 -3.60 8.91
N CYS A 199 12.59 -3.13 9.99
CA CYS A 199 13.76 -2.24 9.94
C CYS A 199 13.57 -0.91 9.16
N CYS A 200 12.34 -0.55 8.80
CA CYS A 200 12.05 0.71 8.13
C CYS A 200 10.83 1.41 8.75
N SER A 201 10.86 2.73 8.75
CA SER A 201 9.74 3.59 9.12
C SER A 201 9.08 4.13 7.86
N VAL A 202 7.81 4.54 7.96
CA VAL A 202 7.11 5.18 6.85
C VAL A 202 6.34 6.42 7.31
N LYS A 203 6.29 7.43 6.45
CA LYS A 203 5.29 8.50 6.51
C LYS A 203 4.23 8.21 5.45
N THR A 204 2.97 8.47 5.73
CA THR A 204 1.86 8.16 4.82
C THR A 204 1.08 9.43 4.46
N ASN A 205 0.66 9.49 3.21
CA ASN A 205 -0.26 10.48 2.70
C ASN A 205 -1.49 9.76 2.13
N PHE A 206 -2.63 9.86 2.83
CA PHE A 206 -3.93 9.35 2.36
C PHE A 206 -4.72 10.39 1.54
N GLY A 207 -4.13 11.56 1.25
CA GLY A 207 -4.78 12.63 0.49
C GLY A 207 -5.70 13.51 1.33
N GLU A 208 -5.39 13.69 2.62
CA GLU A 208 -6.17 14.52 3.54
C GLU A 208 -6.02 16.02 3.26
N ASP A 209 -4.84 16.45 2.82
CA ASP A 209 -4.49 17.85 2.54
C ASP A 209 -3.60 17.91 1.29
N LEU A 210 -4.22 17.88 0.12
CA LEU A 210 -3.51 17.91 -1.15
C LEU A 210 -2.95 19.30 -1.51
N ASP A 211 -3.40 20.36 -0.83
CA ASP A 211 -2.90 21.72 -1.08
C ASP A 211 -1.53 21.92 -0.43
N ASN A 212 -1.34 21.42 0.80
CA ASN A 212 -0.06 21.55 1.53
C ASN A 212 0.81 20.28 1.43
N ASN A 213 0.22 19.12 1.19
CA ASN A 213 0.90 17.84 1.07
C ASN A 213 0.40 17.08 -0.17
N PRO A 214 0.67 17.60 -1.39
CA PRO A 214 0.25 16.95 -2.62
C PRO A 214 0.91 15.59 -2.77
N PHE A 215 0.22 14.68 -3.46
CA PHE A 215 0.84 13.44 -3.89
C PHE A 215 2.00 13.71 -4.85
N LYS A 216 3.00 12.82 -4.82
CA LYS A 216 4.06 12.83 -5.83
C LYS A 216 3.52 12.35 -7.19
N TYR A 217 2.54 11.45 -7.18
CA TYR A 217 1.80 11.06 -8.38
C TYR A 217 0.70 12.06 -8.70
N ASP A 218 0.64 12.52 -9.95
CA ASP A 218 -0.41 13.41 -10.42
C ASP A 218 -1.67 12.62 -10.78
N VAL A 219 -2.55 12.40 -9.78
CA VAL A 219 -3.81 11.68 -9.95
C VAL A 219 -4.76 12.33 -10.97
N SER A 220 -4.61 13.63 -11.26
CA SER A 220 -5.43 14.33 -12.27
C SER A 220 -5.08 13.91 -13.70
N LYS A 221 -3.88 13.35 -13.90
CA LYS A 221 -3.39 12.80 -15.18
C LYS A 221 -3.57 11.29 -15.26
N HIS A 222 -4.23 10.65 -14.30
CA HIS A 222 -4.52 9.23 -14.41
C HIS A 222 -5.52 8.98 -15.54
N HIS A 223 -5.16 8.08 -16.44
CA HIS A 223 -6.00 7.65 -17.55
C HIS A 223 -6.21 6.15 -17.46
N VAL A 224 -7.46 5.72 -17.62
CA VAL A 224 -7.78 4.29 -17.72
C VAL A 224 -7.23 3.78 -19.04
N SER A 225 -6.43 2.71 -19.00
CA SER A 225 -5.92 2.05 -20.22
C SER A 225 -7.06 1.38 -21.00
N GLN A 226 -6.92 1.30 -22.32
CA GLN A 226 -7.90 0.77 -23.26
C GLN A 226 -8.39 -0.63 -22.88
N GLU A 227 -7.47 -1.46 -22.38
CA GLU A 227 -7.74 -2.81 -21.91
C GLU A 227 -8.76 -2.90 -20.76
N PHE A 228 -9.04 -1.82 -20.03
CA PHE A 228 -9.96 -1.79 -18.89
C PHE A 228 -11.35 -1.27 -19.23
N TYR A 229 -11.58 -0.72 -20.43
CA TYR A 229 -12.90 -0.21 -20.82
C TYR A 229 -13.42 -0.72 -22.16
N GLU A 230 -12.58 -1.25 -23.03
CA GLU A 230 -13.06 -1.98 -24.21
C GLU A 230 -13.50 -3.39 -23.78
N ASN A 231 -14.63 -3.84 -24.32
CA ASN A 231 -14.94 -5.25 -24.28
C ASN A 231 -13.90 -5.90 -25.18
N SER A 232 -13.10 -6.83 -24.66
CA SER A 232 -12.41 -7.76 -25.54
C SER A 232 -13.51 -8.42 -26.36
N GLU A 233 -13.63 -8.04 -27.62
CA GLU A 233 -14.46 -8.76 -28.58
C GLU A 233 -13.87 -10.17 -28.63
N GLU A 234 -14.50 -11.11 -27.93
CA GLU A 234 -14.38 -12.55 -28.18
C GLU A 234 -15.39 -12.97 -29.24
#